data_AF-A0A933M8V7-F1
#
_entry.id   AF-A0A933M8V7-F1
#
_cell.length_a   1.000
_cell.length_b   1.000
_cell.length_c   1.000
_cell.angle_alpha   90.00
_cell.angle_beta   90.00
_cell.angle_gamma   90.00
#
_symmetry.space_group_name_H-M   'P 1'
#
loop_
_entity.id
_entity.type
_entity.pdbx_description
1 polymer ?
#
loop_
_entity_poly.entity_id
_entity_poly.type
_entity_poly.pdbx_seq_one_letter_code
_entity_poly.pdbx_strand_id
1 'polypeptide(L)'
;MKELSVASQVMLYVLLAVMGLFAVLLWVWQFMILRGKAFKNPDGSIDDWHAQKTHYGIAFADVFVACPANIIGIVLVFVAPRWGYYLLALVSFWWVWANVMTTATSLRFYNPRLNLPLWLIGYPFGILVGLAYIVWTVIHFDAIYLP
;
A
#
# COMPACT_ATOMS: atom_id res chain seq x y z
N MET A 1 -7.35 14.34 -22.90
CA MET A 1 -7.14 14.63 -21.48
C MET A 1 -7.37 16.12 -21.30
N LYS A 2 -8.44 16.54 -20.59
CA LYS A 2 -8.41 17.87 -19.96
C LYS A 2 -7.09 17.94 -19.20
N GLU A 3 -6.23 18.90 -19.55
CA GLU A 3 -4.87 18.91 -19.01
C GLU A 3 -4.96 19.05 -17.49
N LEU A 4 -4.50 18.02 -16.78
CA LEU A 4 -4.28 18.11 -15.34
C LEU A 4 -3.41 19.34 -15.10
N SER A 5 -3.77 20.13 -14.09
CA SER A 5 -2.92 21.24 -13.68
C SER A 5 -1.51 20.73 -13.34
N VAL A 6 -0.50 21.57 -13.54
CA VAL A 6 0.90 21.22 -13.23
C VAL A 6 1.03 20.71 -11.79
N ALA A 7 0.33 21.34 -10.85
CA ALA A 7 0.29 20.91 -9.45
C ALA A 7 -0.25 19.47 -9.29
N SER A 8 -1.32 19.12 -10.01
CA SER A 8 -1.90 17.77 -9.97
C SER A 8 -0.97 16.73 -10.61
N GLN A 9 -0.28 17.09 -11.70
CA GLN A 9 0.72 16.22 -12.33
C GLN A 9 1.90 15.94 -11.40
N VAL A 10 2.43 16.97 -10.72
CA VAL A 10 3.49 16.82 -9.73
C VAL A 10 3.02 15.93 -8.58
N MET A 11 1.81 16.16 -8.07
CA MET A 11 1.22 15.34 -7.00
C MET A 11 1.07 13.88 -7.44
N LEU A 12 0.63 13.62 -8.67
CA LEU A 12 0.56 12.27 -9.22
C LEU A 12 1.95 11.61 -9.22
N TYR A 13 2.98 12.26 -9.74
CA TYR A 13 4.32 11.68 -9.78
C TYR A 13 4.91 11.39 -8.40
N VAL A 14 4.66 12.28 -7.43
CA VAL A 14 5.01 12.03 -6.03
C VAL A 14 4.27 10.80 -5.49
N LEU A 15 2.97 10.69 -5.74
CA LEU A 15 2.18 9.51 -5.34
C LEU A 15 2.72 8.23 -5.98
N LEU A 16 2.97 8.21 -7.29
CA LEU A 16 3.51 7.04 -7.98
C LEU A 16 4.88 6.61 -7.39
N ALA A 17 5.76 7.56 -7.10
CA ALA A 17 7.05 7.28 -6.49
C ALA A 17 6.90 6.68 -5.08
N VAL A 18 6.05 7.28 -4.25
CA VAL A 18 5.77 6.79 -2.89
C VAL A 18 5.13 5.40 -2.92
N MET A 19 4.15 5.18 -3.80
CA MET A 19 3.52 3.87 -4.00
C MET A 19 4.54 2.83 -4.45
N GLY A 20 5.42 3.17 -5.39
CA GLY A 20 6.47 2.26 -5.88
C GLY A 20 7.43 1.84 -4.77
N LEU A 21 7.94 2.79 -4.00
CA LEU A 21 8.85 2.53 -2.88
C LEU A 21 8.16 1.71 -1.77
N PHE A 22 6.91 2.06 -1.45
CA PHE A 22 6.15 1.34 -0.44
C PHE A 22 5.84 -0.09 -0.86
N ALA A 23 5.48 -0.32 -2.13
CA ALA A 23 5.22 -1.65 -2.66
C ALA A 23 6.46 -2.55 -2.56
N VAL A 24 7.65 -2.04 -2.92
CA VAL A 24 8.89 -2.82 -2.79
C VAL A 24 9.18 -3.18 -1.34
N LEU A 25 9.04 -2.22 -0.42
CA LEU A 25 9.25 -2.44 1.01
C LEU A 25 8.28 -3.49 1.56
N LEU A 26 6.99 -3.34 1.26
CA LEU A 26 5.93 -4.25 1.67
C LEU A 26 6.16 -5.64 1.09
N TRP A 27 6.52 -5.72 -0.19
CA TRP A 27 6.78 -6.98 -0.87
C TRP A 27 7.89 -7.79 -0.20
N VAL A 28 9.02 -7.15 0.11
CA VAL A 28 10.14 -7.77 0.82
C VAL A 28 9.71 -8.26 2.20
N TRP A 29 8.94 -7.46 2.93
CA TRP A 29 8.46 -7.84 4.26
C TRP A 29 7.52 -9.05 4.19
N GLN A 30 6.50 -8.99 3.35
CA GLN A 30 5.48 -10.05 3.24
C GLN A 30 6.10 -11.35 2.71
N PHE A 31 7.08 -11.25 1.81
CA PHE A 31 7.85 -12.41 1.37
C PHE A 31 8.62 -13.06 2.52
N MET A 32 9.28 -12.28 3.39
CA MET A 32 9.94 -12.83 4.58
C MET A 32 8.97 -13.48 5.57
N ILE A 33 7.74 -12.95 5.70
CA ILE A 33 6.67 -13.56 6.50
C ILE A 33 6.29 -14.93 5.92
N LEU A 34 6.04 -15.02 4.61
CA LEU A 34 5.71 -16.28 3.96
C LEU A 34 6.83 -17.32 4.06
N ARG A 35 8.09 -16.87 4.18
CA ARG A 35 9.24 -17.73 4.43
C ARG A 35 9.39 -18.19 5.88
N GLY A 36 8.50 -17.79 6.78
CA GLY A 36 8.54 -18.17 8.19
C GLY A 36 9.72 -17.56 8.95
N LYS A 37 10.23 -16.41 8.49
CA LYS A 37 11.31 -15.72 9.19
C LYS A 37 10.81 -15.28 10.57
N ALA A 38 11.53 -15.65 11.62
CA ALA A 38 11.24 -15.16 12.96
C ALA A 38 11.52 -13.65 13.01
N PHE A 39 10.50 -12.85 13.30
CA PHE A 39 10.71 -11.46 13.68
C PHE A 39 10.41 -11.30 15.16
N LYS A 40 11.21 -10.50 15.84
CA LYS A 40 10.96 -10.13 17.22
C LYS A 40 9.86 -9.09 17.26
N ASN A 41 8.90 -9.27 18.15
CA ASN A 41 7.86 -8.27 18.32
C ASN A 41 8.45 -6.99 18.92
N PRO A 42 8.00 -5.81 18.48
CA PRO A 42 8.46 -4.54 19.03
C PRO A 42 8.17 -4.40 20.54
N ASP A 43 7.13 -5.06 21.03
CA ASP A 43 6.72 -5.08 22.45
C ASP A 43 7.38 -6.22 23.27
N GLY A 44 8.17 -7.09 22.63
CA GLY A 44 8.83 -8.23 23.28
C GLY A 44 7.91 -9.43 23.60
N SER A 45 6.65 -9.42 23.15
CA SER A 45 5.73 -10.54 23.35
C SER A 45 6.11 -11.79 22.52
N ILE A 46 5.61 -12.95 22.94
CA ILE A 46 5.87 -14.26 22.29
C ILE A 46 4.88 -14.53 21.14
N ASP A 47 3.75 -13.81 21.12
CA ASP A 47 2.65 -13.99 20.17
C ASP A 47 3.06 -13.58 18.73
N ASP A 48 2.97 -14.47 17.76
CA ASP A 48 3.38 -14.16 16.39
C ASP A 48 2.34 -13.31 15.63
N TRP A 49 2.53 -11.99 15.58
CA TRP A 49 1.63 -11.10 14.82
C TRP A 49 1.67 -11.36 13.31
N HIS A 50 2.70 -12.05 12.79
CA HIS A 50 2.76 -12.42 11.37
C HIS A 50 1.83 -13.58 11.04
N ALA A 51 1.51 -14.44 12.01
CA ALA A 51 0.54 -15.51 11.83
C ALA A 51 -0.83 -14.95 11.41
N GLN A 52 -1.19 -13.75 11.89
CA GLN A 52 -2.42 -13.07 11.46
C GLN A 52 -2.37 -12.67 9.98
N LYS A 53 -1.24 -12.12 9.51
CA LYS A 53 -1.06 -11.74 8.09
C LYS A 53 -1.12 -12.95 7.16
N THR A 54 -0.65 -14.10 7.61
CA THR A 54 -0.78 -15.37 6.88
C THR A 54 -2.22 -15.90 6.96
N HIS A 55 -2.86 -15.87 8.13
CA HIS A 55 -4.22 -16.36 8.34
C HIS A 55 -5.27 -15.61 7.52
N TYR A 56 -5.18 -14.28 7.46
CA TYR A 56 -6.06 -13.45 6.64
C TYR A 56 -5.67 -13.40 5.15
N GLY A 57 -4.66 -14.16 4.73
CA GLY A 57 -4.18 -14.19 3.34
C GLY A 57 -3.52 -12.89 2.86
N ILE A 58 -3.27 -11.92 3.76
CA ILE A 58 -2.71 -10.61 3.43
C ILE A 58 -1.29 -10.76 2.86
N ALA A 59 -0.45 -11.58 3.51
CA ALA A 59 0.92 -11.79 3.05
C ALA A 59 0.97 -12.43 1.66
N PHE A 60 0.08 -13.38 1.38
CA PHE A 60 -0.04 -14.00 0.07
C PHE A 60 -0.50 -13.01 -0.99
N ALA A 61 -1.59 -12.29 -0.72
CA ALA A 61 -2.14 -11.31 -1.65
C ALA A 61 -1.16 -10.17 -1.93
N ASP A 62 -0.43 -9.67 -0.93
CA ASP A 62 0.59 -8.64 -1.13
C ASP A 62 1.73 -9.12 -2.03
N VAL A 63 2.22 -10.35 -1.83
CA VAL A 63 3.37 -10.89 -2.58
C VAL A 63 3.02 -11.24 -4.02
N PHE A 64 1.86 -11.84 -4.26
CA PHE A 64 1.52 -12.39 -5.57
C PHE A 64 0.55 -11.52 -6.38
N VAL A 65 -0.12 -10.57 -5.74
CA VAL A 65 -1.17 -9.77 -6.39
C VAL A 65 -0.89 -8.28 -6.24
N ALA A 66 -0.97 -7.73 -5.03
CA ALA A 66 -1.02 -6.28 -4.84
C ALA A 66 0.29 -5.57 -5.16
N CYS A 67 1.44 -6.07 -4.68
CA CYS A 67 2.73 -5.43 -4.98
C CYS A 67 3.09 -5.55 -6.48
N PRO A 68 2.97 -6.73 -7.13
CA PRO A 68 3.14 -6.82 -8.59
C PRO A 68 2.18 -5.92 -9.37
N ALA A 69 0.88 -5.93 -9.02
CA ALA A 69 -0.13 -5.08 -9.65
C ALA A 69 0.18 -3.60 -9.47
N ASN A 70 0.74 -3.18 -8.34
CA ASN A 70 1.18 -1.81 -8.11
C ASN A 70 2.27 -1.40 -9.12
N ILE A 71 3.32 -2.21 -9.25
CA ILE A 71 4.44 -1.93 -10.16
C ILE A 71 3.95 -1.89 -11.61
N ILE A 72 3.12 -2.86 -12.00
CA ILE A 72 2.50 -2.90 -13.33
C ILE A 72 1.62 -1.67 -13.55
N GLY A 73 0.83 -1.28 -12.55
CA GLY A 73 -0.03 -0.09 -12.60
C GLY A 73 0.77 1.20 -12.83
N ILE A 74 1.89 1.38 -12.11
CA ILE A 74 2.79 2.52 -12.31
C ILE A 74 3.33 2.56 -13.74
N VAL A 75 3.79 1.42 -14.29
CA VAL A 75 4.27 1.34 -15.68
C VAL A 75 3.13 1.68 -16.65
N LEU A 76 1.94 1.14 -16.42
CA LEU A 76 0.75 1.39 -17.25
C LEU A 76 0.33 2.87 -17.26
N VAL A 77 0.59 3.65 -16.21
CA VAL A 77 0.31 5.10 -16.23
C VAL A 77 1.03 5.80 -17.39
N PHE A 78 2.22 5.33 -17.78
CA PHE A 78 3.02 5.95 -18.84
C PHE A 78 2.74 5.40 -20.24
N VAL A 79 2.22 4.18 -20.37
CA VAL A 79 1.99 3.53 -21.70
C VAL A 79 0.52 3.38 -22.07
N ALA A 80 -0.35 3.16 -21.08
CA ALA A 80 -1.79 2.99 -21.25
C ALA A 80 -2.53 3.61 -20.04
N PRO A 81 -2.55 4.96 -19.93
CA PRO A 81 -2.80 5.65 -18.67
C PRO A 81 -4.10 5.26 -17.97
N ARG A 82 -5.20 5.09 -18.72
CA ARG A 82 -6.51 4.68 -18.18
C ARG A 82 -6.44 3.38 -17.37
N TRP A 83 -5.72 2.38 -17.89
CA TRP A 83 -5.57 1.10 -17.20
C TRP A 83 -4.63 1.20 -16.01
N GLY A 84 -3.58 2.02 -16.11
CA GLY A 84 -2.70 2.33 -14.98
C GLY A 84 -3.48 2.96 -13.83
N TYR A 85 -4.29 3.98 -14.12
CA TYR A 85 -5.08 4.66 -13.10
C TYR A 85 -6.07 3.73 -12.40
N TYR A 86 -6.75 2.89 -13.18
CA TYR A 86 -7.73 1.94 -12.67
C TYR A 86 -7.08 0.87 -11.78
N LEU A 87 -5.99 0.26 -12.25
CA LEU A 87 -5.28 -0.78 -11.50
C LEU A 87 -4.73 -0.24 -10.18
N LEU A 88 -4.14 0.96 -10.20
CA LEU A 88 -3.63 1.60 -9.00
C LEU A 88 -4.74 2.00 -8.02
N ALA A 89 -5.94 2.33 -8.50
CA ALA A 89 -7.08 2.57 -7.63
C ALA A 89 -7.52 1.29 -6.90
N LEU A 90 -7.55 0.15 -7.60
CA LEU A 90 -7.82 -1.16 -6.99
C LEU A 90 -6.76 -1.56 -5.95
N VAL A 91 -5.47 -1.36 -6.26
CA VAL A 91 -4.38 -1.60 -5.32
C VAL A 91 -4.49 -0.67 -4.10
N SER A 92 -4.82 0.59 -4.32
CA SER A 92 -5.00 1.56 -3.23
C SER A 92 -6.14 1.16 -2.30
N PHE A 93 -7.25 0.67 -2.85
CA PHE A 93 -8.34 0.10 -2.05
C PHE A 93 -7.87 -1.09 -1.22
N TRP A 94 -7.13 -2.01 -1.84
CA TRP A 94 -6.55 -3.15 -1.14
C TRP A 94 -5.63 -2.72 0.01
N TRP A 95 -4.74 -1.74 -0.19
CA TRP A 95 -3.87 -1.24 0.86
C TRP A 95 -4.64 -0.64 2.03
N VAL A 96 -5.70 0.14 1.77
CA VAL A 96 -6.56 0.64 2.84
C VAL A 96 -7.18 -0.52 3.61
N TRP A 97 -7.79 -1.48 2.91
CA TRP A 97 -8.45 -2.63 3.54
C TRP A 97 -7.47 -3.49 4.36
N ALA A 98 -6.34 -3.90 3.77
CA ALA A 98 -5.36 -4.77 4.40
C ALA A 98 -4.73 -4.12 5.64
N ASN A 99 -4.46 -2.81 5.60
CA ASN A 99 -3.92 -2.10 6.75
C ASN A 99 -4.99 -1.88 7.83
N VAL A 100 -6.27 -1.68 7.49
CA VAL A 100 -7.37 -1.65 8.48
C VAL A 100 -7.57 -3.01 9.15
N MET A 101 -7.48 -4.11 8.41
CA MET A 101 -7.55 -5.46 8.98
C MET A 101 -6.36 -5.76 9.90
N THR A 102 -5.15 -5.39 9.46
CA THR A 102 -3.93 -5.50 10.28
C THR A 102 -4.05 -4.62 11.53
N THR A 103 -4.64 -3.43 11.40
CA THR A 103 -4.91 -2.52 12.51
C THR A 103 -5.78 -3.16 13.57
N ALA A 104 -6.94 -3.68 13.19
CA ALA A 104 -7.91 -4.26 14.11
C ALA A 104 -7.37 -5.49 14.85
N THR A 105 -6.37 -6.17 14.28
CA THR A 105 -5.87 -7.46 14.79
C THR A 105 -4.48 -7.36 15.44
N SER A 106 -3.67 -6.36 15.07
CA SER A 106 -2.25 -6.27 15.43
C SER A 106 -1.86 -5.01 16.23
N LEU A 107 -2.79 -4.10 16.55
CA LEU A 107 -2.54 -2.89 17.35
C LEU A 107 -1.79 -3.14 18.66
N ARG A 108 -2.01 -4.29 19.29
CA ARG A 108 -1.36 -4.66 20.56
C ARG A 108 0.16 -4.84 20.43
N PHE A 109 0.67 -5.19 19.25
CA PHE A 109 2.07 -5.54 19.03
C PHE A 109 2.95 -4.35 18.64
N TYR A 110 2.32 -3.30 18.11
CA TYR A 110 3.01 -2.09 17.70
C TYR A 110 2.81 -1.02 18.78
N ASN A 111 3.76 -0.92 19.70
CA ASN A 111 3.78 0.17 20.68
C ASN A 111 4.47 1.40 20.09
N PRO A 112 3.75 2.51 19.80
CA PRO A 112 4.35 3.71 19.22
C PRO A 112 5.40 4.36 20.15
N ARG A 113 5.37 4.06 21.45
CA ARG A 113 6.37 4.54 22.42
C ARG A 113 7.72 3.83 22.29
N LEU A 114 7.74 2.61 21.74
CA LEU A 114 8.96 1.81 21.60
C LEU A 114 9.61 2.00 20.22
N ASN A 115 8.81 2.08 19.15
CA ASN A 115 9.34 2.26 17.80
C ASN A 115 8.33 2.98 16.88
N LEU A 116 8.26 4.31 17.02
CA LEU A 116 7.35 5.15 16.23
C LEU A 116 7.55 5.00 14.70
N PRO A 117 8.78 4.94 14.14
CA PRO A 117 8.95 4.74 12.71
C PRO A 117 8.35 3.42 12.21
N LEU A 118 8.58 2.32 12.93
CA LEU A 118 8.04 1.01 12.58
C LEU A 118 6.52 0.97 12.70
N TRP A 119 5.98 1.64 13.73
CA TRP A 119 4.55 1.84 13.88
C TRP A 119 3.98 2.61 12.69
N LEU A 120 4.56 3.76 12.32
CA LEU A 120 4.09 4.58 11.20
C LEU A 120 4.13 3.84 9.86
N ILE A 121 5.18 3.06 9.59
CA ILE A 121 5.29 2.32 8.34
C ILE A 121 4.37 1.09 8.33
N GLY A 122 4.29 0.38 9.45
CA GLY A 122 3.50 -0.84 9.57
C GLY A 122 2.00 -0.62 9.74
N TYR A 123 1.57 0.59 10.13
CA TYR A 123 0.18 0.89 10.51
C TYR A 123 -0.49 1.97 9.63
N PRO A 124 -0.27 3.29 9.81
CA PRO A 124 -1.03 4.28 9.05
C PRO A 124 -0.54 4.48 7.62
N PHE A 125 0.72 4.21 7.31
CA PHE A 125 1.31 4.68 6.05
C PHE A 125 0.62 4.10 4.81
N GLY A 126 0.34 2.79 4.79
CA GLY A 126 -0.38 2.17 3.68
C GLY A 126 -1.81 2.72 3.51
N ILE A 127 -2.49 3.04 4.61
CA ILE A 127 -3.82 3.67 4.60
C ILE A 127 -3.73 5.07 3.98
N LEU A 128 -2.76 5.88 4.45
CA LEU A 128 -2.60 7.25 3.99
C LEU A 128 -2.27 7.33 2.50
N VAL A 129 -1.35 6.47 2.02
CA VAL A 129 -0.98 6.41 0.62
C VAL A 129 -2.16 5.95 -0.25
N GLY A 130 -2.85 4.88 0.16
CA GLY A 130 -4.02 4.39 -0.57
C GLY A 130 -5.15 5.42 -0.64
N LEU A 131 -5.48 6.06 0.48
CA LEU A 131 -6.50 7.12 0.50
C LEU A 131 -6.10 8.33 -0.33
N ALA A 132 -4.83 8.77 -0.26
CA ALA A 132 -4.36 9.90 -1.05
C ALA A 132 -4.53 9.65 -2.55
N TYR A 133 -4.20 8.44 -3.02
CA TYR A 133 -4.39 8.07 -4.42
C TYR A 133 -5.87 7.94 -4.81
N ILE A 134 -6.72 7.36 -3.95
CA ILE A 134 -8.17 7.28 -4.19
C ILE A 134 -8.78 8.67 -4.30
N VAL A 135 -8.46 9.57 -3.36
CA VAL A 135 -8.96 10.95 -3.36
C VAL A 135 -8.50 11.69 -4.61
N TRP A 136 -7.22 11.55 -4.99
CA TRP A 136 -6.70 12.12 -6.23
C TRP A 136 -7.47 11.62 -7.46
N THR A 137 -7.72 10.30 -7.52
CA THR A 137 -8.46 9.65 -8.62
C THR A 137 -9.89 10.17 -8.73
N VAL A 138 -10.58 10.36 -7.60
CA VAL A 138 -11.96 10.87 -7.58
C VAL A 138 -12.03 12.33 -8.01
N ILE A 139 -11.12 13.17 -7.50
CA ILE A 139 -11.08 14.61 -7.85
C ILE A 139 -10.81 14.80 -9.34
N HIS A 140 -9.94 13.97 -9.92
CA HIS A 140 -9.52 14.09 -11.31
C HIS A 140 -10.21 13.10 -12.26
N PHE A 141 -11.28 12.43 -11.82
CA PHE A 141 -11.96 11.34 -12.53
C PHE A 141 -12.26 11.68 -13.99
N ASP A 142 -12.85 12.85 -14.24
CA ASP A 142 -13.21 13.29 -15.59
C ASP A 142 -11.97 13.45 -16.48
N ALA A 143 -10.88 13.97 -15.93
CA ALA A 143 -9.65 14.19 -16.70
C ALA A 143 -8.94 12.89 -17.09
N ILE A 144 -9.07 11.85 -16.26
CA ILE A 144 -8.37 10.57 -16.44
C ILE A 144 -9.20 9.52 -17.19
N TYR A 145 -10.54 9.51 -17.05
CA TYR A 145 -11.39 8.47 -17.64
C TYR A 145 -12.29 8.94 -18.80
N LEU A 146 -12.71 10.21 -18.82
CA LEU A 146 -13.57 10.70 -19.91
C LEU A 146 -12.75 11.06 -21.17
N PRO A 147 -13.40 11.09 -22.36
CA PRO A 147 -12.76 11.49 -23.62
C PRO A 147 -12.24 12.93 -23.62
#